data_AF-A0A9D7S9T6-F1
#
_entry.id   AF-A0A9D7S9T6-F1
#
_cell.length_a   1.000
_cell.length_b   1.000
_cell.length_c   1.000
_cell.angle_alpha   90.00
_cell.angle_beta   90.00
_cell.angle_gamma   90.00
#
_symmetry.space_group_name_H-M   'P 1'
#
loop_
_entity.id
_entity.type
_entity.pdbx_description
1 polymer ?
#
loop_
_entity_poly.entity_id
_entity_poly.type
_entity_poly.pdbx_seq_one_letter_code
_entity_poly.pdbx_strand_id
1 'polypeptide(L)'
;MNLNIAEINRKHLLSADVVYRINHGLCSRLVNFKNGIIYLEVMFTKKWKKSYEETTEEMAHCWRNTNKELSKALGCKVYIVDARAYPYKKELYLHSGVASYDAKKGILFGDNLLS
;
A
#
# COMPACT_ATOMS: atom_id res chain seq x y z
N MET A 1 -2.01 -20.67 -10.43
CA MET A 1 -3.02 -20.19 -9.46
C MET A 1 -3.18 -18.69 -9.67
N ASN A 2 -4.34 -18.23 -10.12
CA ASN A 2 -4.60 -16.78 -10.20
C ASN A 2 -5.01 -16.28 -8.82
N LEU A 3 -4.26 -15.32 -8.29
CA LEU A 3 -4.58 -14.65 -7.03
C LEU A 3 -5.77 -13.71 -7.22
N ASN A 4 -6.77 -13.83 -6.35
CA ASN A 4 -7.91 -12.91 -6.34
C ASN A 4 -7.57 -11.65 -5.53
N ILE A 5 -7.02 -10.65 -6.21
CA ILE A 5 -6.61 -9.37 -5.59
C ILE A 5 -7.79 -8.68 -4.88
N ALA A 6 -9.00 -8.75 -5.44
CA ALA A 6 -10.18 -8.12 -4.84
C ALA A 6 -10.54 -8.76 -3.49
N GLU A 7 -10.42 -10.08 -3.38
CA GLU A 7 -10.66 -10.81 -2.13
C GLU A 7 -9.59 -10.48 -1.08
N ILE A 8 -8.31 -10.45 -1.48
CA ILE A 8 -7.20 -10.10 -0.58
C ILE A 8 -7.35 -8.68 -0.05
N ASN A 9 -7.66 -7.72 -0.92
CA ASN A 9 -7.95 -6.34 -0.51
C ASN A 9 -9.10 -6.26 0.49
N ARG A 10 -10.19 -7.01 0.25
CA ARG A 10 -11.33 -7.05 1.18
C ARG A 10 -10.93 -7.62 2.54
N LYS A 11 -10.19 -8.72 2.56
CA LYS A 11 -9.69 -9.33 3.82
C LYS A 11 -8.78 -8.37 4.58
N HIS A 12 -7.81 -7.77 3.91
CA HIS A 12 -6.86 -6.83 4.53
C HIS A 12 -7.55 -5.56 5.06
N LEU A 13 -8.56 -5.06 4.34
CA LEU A 13 -9.37 -3.94 4.81
C LEU A 13 -10.02 -4.25 6.16
N LEU A 14 -10.68 -5.40 6.26
CA LEU A 14 -11.38 -5.81 7.48
C LEU A 14 -10.45 -6.14 8.65
N SER A 15 -9.25 -6.68 8.38
CA SER A 15 -8.35 -7.17 9.43
C SER A 15 -7.34 -6.14 9.93
N ALA A 16 -6.86 -5.23 9.07
CA ALA A 16 -5.73 -4.34 9.39
C ALA A 16 -5.97 -2.88 8.97
N ASP A 17 -6.45 -2.64 7.76
CA ASP A 17 -6.46 -1.29 7.16
C ASP A 17 -7.54 -0.37 7.77
N VAL A 18 -8.59 -0.91 8.42
CA VAL A 18 -9.63 -0.10 9.10
C VAL A 18 -9.04 0.85 10.14
N VAL A 19 -8.08 0.38 10.95
CA VAL A 19 -7.43 1.21 11.98
C VAL A 19 -6.65 2.36 11.33
N TYR A 20 -5.86 2.05 10.29
CA TYR A 20 -5.10 3.03 9.53
C TYR A 20 -6.01 4.08 8.87
N ARG A 21 -7.11 3.66 8.26
CA ARG A 21 -8.05 4.55 7.55
C ARG A 21 -8.82 5.47 8.49
N ILE A 22 -9.44 4.90 9.52
CA ILE A 22 -10.35 5.65 10.40
C ILE A 22 -9.56 6.55 11.35
N ASN A 23 -8.56 5.98 12.03
CA ASN A 23 -7.87 6.67 13.11
C ASN A 23 -6.79 7.60 12.56
N HIS A 24 -6.06 7.14 11.55
CA HIS A 24 -4.86 7.84 11.09
C HIS A 24 -4.96 8.43 9.68
N GLY A 25 -6.05 8.15 8.95
CA GLY A 25 -6.28 8.69 7.61
C GLY A 25 -5.24 8.22 6.59
N LEU A 26 -4.79 6.97 6.69
CA LEU A 26 -3.92 6.33 5.70
C LEU A 26 -4.71 5.19 5.06
N CYS A 27 -4.76 5.16 3.73
CA CYS A 27 -5.40 4.06 2.99
C CYS A 27 -4.34 3.30 2.21
N SER A 28 -4.43 1.97 2.16
CA SER A 28 -3.58 1.15 1.31
C SER A 28 -4.39 0.15 0.49
N ARG A 29 -3.88 -0.24 -0.69
CA ARG A 29 -4.47 -1.34 -1.47
C ARG A 29 -3.42 -2.09 -2.28
N LEU A 30 -3.62 -3.40 -2.43
CA LEU A 30 -2.89 -4.23 -3.36
C LEU A 30 -3.41 -3.99 -4.78
N VAL A 31 -2.52 -3.57 -5.66
CA VAL A 31 -2.79 -3.32 -7.08
C VAL A 31 -2.44 -4.54 -7.92
N ASN A 32 -1.33 -5.20 -7.57
CA ASN A 32 -0.82 -6.35 -8.30
C ASN A 32 0.08 -7.21 -7.42
N PHE A 33 0.19 -8.49 -7.74
CA PHE A 33 1.21 -9.37 -7.21
C PHE A 33 1.73 -10.26 -8.34
N LYS A 34 2.98 -10.04 -8.75
CA LYS A 34 3.61 -10.78 -9.86
C LYS A 34 5.09 -10.97 -9.61
N ASN A 35 5.61 -12.15 -9.99
CA ASN A 35 7.02 -12.52 -9.83
C ASN A 35 7.54 -12.33 -8.39
N GLY A 36 6.70 -12.61 -7.39
CA GLY A 36 7.05 -12.40 -5.98
C GLY A 36 7.12 -10.93 -5.54
N ILE A 37 6.72 -9.97 -6.39
CA ILE A 37 6.72 -8.54 -6.06
C ILE A 37 5.29 -8.08 -5.77
N ILE A 38 5.10 -7.47 -4.60
CA ILE A 38 3.89 -6.76 -4.19
C ILE A 38 3.88 -5.38 -4.85
N TYR A 39 2.74 -4.96 -5.39
CA TYR A 39 2.53 -3.61 -5.90
C TYR A 39 1.42 -2.97 -5.07
N LEU A 40 1.77 -2.00 -4.23
CA LEU A 40 0.84 -1.29 -3.36
C LEU A 40 0.59 0.13 -3.83
N GLU A 41 -0.64 0.58 -3.66
CA GLU A 41 -0.99 1.99 -3.65
C GLU A 41 -1.22 2.42 -2.20
N VAL A 42 -0.64 3.55 -1.81
CA VAL A 42 -0.83 4.14 -0.48
C VAL A 42 -1.24 5.60 -0.63
N MET A 43 -2.37 5.95 -0.02
CA MET A 43 -2.93 7.28 -0.04
C MET A 43 -2.83 7.94 1.33
N PHE A 44 -2.17 9.09 1.36
CA PHE A 44 -1.95 9.90 2.56
C PHE A 44 -3.03 10.97 2.65
N THR A 45 -3.70 11.06 3.80
CA THR A 45 -4.55 12.22 4.12
C THR A 45 -3.91 13.11 5.17
N LYS A 46 -4.51 14.28 5.41
CA LYS A 46 -4.05 15.30 6.37
C LYS A 46 -3.75 14.79 7.79
N LYS A 47 -4.40 13.69 8.23
CA LYS A 47 -4.19 13.08 9.56
C LYS A 47 -2.86 12.35 9.68
N TRP A 48 -2.32 11.80 8.60
CA TRP A 48 -1.07 11.05 8.63
C TRP A 48 0.13 12.00 8.60
N LYS A 49 1.05 11.86 9.56
CA LYS A 49 2.20 12.77 9.73
C LYS A 49 3.55 12.16 9.41
N LYS A 50 3.66 10.83 9.29
CA LYS A 50 4.94 10.17 9.00
C LYS A 50 5.43 10.49 7.59
N SER A 51 6.73 10.34 7.39
CA SER A 51 7.40 10.49 6.10
C SER A 51 6.98 9.41 5.10
N TYR A 52 7.32 9.59 3.83
CA TYR A 52 7.09 8.56 2.82
C TYR A 52 7.89 7.30 3.14
N GLU A 53 9.14 7.45 3.53
CA GLU A 53 10.04 6.37 3.94
C GLU A 53 9.40 5.48 5.00
N GLU A 54 9.12 6.04 6.18
CA GLU A 54 8.57 5.31 7.32
C GLU A 54 7.25 4.62 6.96
N THR A 55 6.39 5.31 6.21
CA THR A 55 5.07 4.79 5.86
C THR A 55 5.15 3.67 4.86
N THR A 56 5.99 3.80 3.83
CA THR A 56 6.13 2.77 2.80
C THR A 56 6.75 1.49 3.36
N GLU A 57 7.72 1.62 4.27
CA GLU A 57 8.31 0.51 5.02
C GLU A 57 7.22 -0.21 5.86
N GLU A 58 6.49 0.56 6.68
CA GLU A 58 5.44 0.05 7.56
C GLU A 58 4.34 -0.67 6.77
N MET A 59 3.87 -0.06 5.66
CA MET A 59 2.84 -0.65 4.82
C MET A 59 3.34 -1.90 4.10
N ALA A 60 4.57 -1.89 3.58
CA ALA A 60 5.13 -3.07 2.94
C ALA A 60 5.13 -4.26 3.91
N HIS A 61 5.67 -4.10 5.11
CA HIS A 61 5.72 -5.16 6.13
C HIS A 61 4.31 -5.57 6.60
N CYS A 62 3.41 -4.61 6.81
CA CYS A 62 2.02 -4.88 7.19
C CYS A 62 1.35 -5.81 6.16
N TRP A 63 1.44 -5.48 4.86
CA TRP A 63 0.85 -6.29 3.80
C TRP A 63 1.47 -7.69 3.69
N ARG A 64 2.80 -7.79 3.78
CA ARG A 64 3.50 -9.09 3.72
C ARG A 64 3.15 -10.00 4.90
N ASN A 65 3.05 -9.44 6.10
CA ASN A 65 2.90 -10.22 7.34
C ASN A 65 1.44 -10.59 7.64
N THR A 66 0.48 -9.76 7.22
CA THR A 66 -0.94 -9.98 7.51
C THR A 66 -1.67 -10.80 6.45
N ASN A 67 -1.12 -10.92 5.23
CA ASN A 67 -1.72 -11.69 4.14
C ASN A 67 -0.88 -12.93 3.84
N LYS A 68 -1.42 -14.13 4.11
CA LYS A 68 -0.70 -15.39 3.92
C LYS A 68 -0.23 -15.57 2.47
N GLU A 69 -1.04 -15.12 1.53
CA GLU A 69 -0.80 -15.12 0.08
C GLU A 69 0.44 -14.31 -0.32
N LEU A 70 0.80 -13.29 0.47
CA LEU A 70 1.91 -12.38 0.19
C LEU A 70 3.15 -12.65 1.05
N SER A 71 3.08 -13.58 2.01
CA SER A 71 4.15 -13.87 2.97
C SER A 71 5.51 -14.17 2.33
N LYS A 72 5.50 -14.83 1.17
CA LYS A 72 6.69 -15.19 0.38
C LYS A 72 7.12 -14.12 -0.63
N ALA A 73 6.60 -12.90 -0.53
CA ALA A 73 7.03 -11.81 -1.38
C ALA A 73 8.53 -11.53 -1.20
N LEU A 74 9.22 -11.38 -2.33
CA LEU A 74 10.63 -11.01 -2.40
C LEU A 74 10.83 -9.50 -2.33
N GLY A 75 9.77 -8.73 -2.64
CA GLY A 75 9.86 -7.29 -2.75
C GLY A 75 8.50 -6.61 -2.74
N CYS A 76 8.48 -5.32 -2.46
CA CYS A 76 7.29 -4.47 -2.52
C CYS A 76 7.61 -3.15 -3.21
N LYS A 77 6.83 -2.77 -4.22
CA LYS A 77 6.86 -1.44 -4.83
C LYS A 77 5.64 -0.66 -4.37
N VAL A 78 5.84 0.57 -3.93
CA VAL A 78 4.76 1.40 -3.39
C VAL A 78 4.57 2.65 -4.23
N TYR A 79 3.34 2.85 -4.71
CA TYR A 79 2.89 4.04 -5.40
C TYR A 79 2.17 4.95 -4.42
N ILE A 80 2.60 6.21 -4.34
CA ILE A 80 2.12 7.15 -3.33
C ILE A 80 1.17 8.16 -3.97
N VAL A 81 0.04 8.38 -3.31
CA VAL A 81 -0.90 9.48 -3.57
C VAL A 81 -0.94 10.36 -2.33
N ASP A 82 -0.53 11.61 -2.43
CA ASP A 82 -0.48 12.54 -1.31
C ASP A 82 -1.59 13.59 -1.39
N ALA A 83 -2.64 13.37 -0.59
CA ALA A 83 -3.77 14.26 -0.43
C ALA A 83 -3.65 15.17 0.82
N ARG A 84 -2.48 15.24 1.49
CA ARG A 84 -2.28 16.09 2.68
C ARG A 84 -2.46 17.57 2.37
N ALA A 85 -1.87 18.04 1.27
CA ALA A 85 -2.00 19.41 0.79
C ALA A 85 -3.24 19.64 -0.10
N TYR A 86 -3.70 18.58 -0.77
CA TYR A 86 -4.73 18.64 -1.80
C TYR A 86 -5.86 17.64 -1.53
N PRO A 87 -6.84 17.97 -0.68
CA PRO A 87 -7.89 17.04 -0.26
C PRO A 87 -8.72 16.44 -1.40
N TYR A 88 -8.87 17.15 -2.53
CA TYR A 88 -9.61 16.67 -3.70
C TYR A 88 -9.03 15.36 -4.27
N LYS A 89 -7.74 15.10 -4.08
CA LYS A 89 -7.10 13.85 -4.52
C LYS A 89 -7.66 12.62 -3.81
N LYS A 90 -8.14 12.78 -2.57
CA LYS A 90 -8.83 11.72 -1.84
C LYS A 90 -10.12 11.33 -2.55
N GLU A 91 -10.91 12.31 -2.97
CA GLU A 91 -12.18 12.07 -3.67
C GLU A 91 -11.95 11.39 -5.01
N LEU A 92 -10.94 11.84 -5.78
CA LEU A 92 -10.53 11.17 -7.02
C LEU A 92 -10.08 9.72 -6.78
N TYR A 93 -9.25 9.49 -5.76
CA TYR A 93 -8.78 8.15 -5.39
C TYR A 93 -9.94 7.19 -5.08
N LEU A 94 -10.98 7.67 -4.40
CA LEU A 94 -12.13 6.84 -3.99
C LEU A 94 -13.13 6.58 -5.13
N HIS A 95 -13.33 7.55 -6.03
CA HIS A 95 -14.43 7.50 -7.01
C HIS A 95 -14.00 7.29 -8.46
N SER A 96 -12.81 7.75 -8.83
CA SER A 96 -12.35 7.81 -10.23
C SER A 96 -11.07 7.01 -10.49
N GLY A 97 -10.44 6.50 -9.43
CA GLY A 97 -9.12 5.90 -9.50
C GLY A 97 -8.00 6.95 -9.51
N VAL A 98 -6.76 6.48 -9.58
CA VAL A 98 -5.58 7.34 -9.49
C VAL A 98 -5.17 7.84 -10.87
N ALA A 99 -5.27 9.16 -11.09
CA ALA A 99 -4.84 9.78 -12.33
C ALA A 99 -3.30 9.81 -12.46
N SER A 100 -2.59 10.10 -11.36
CA SER A 100 -1.13 10.09 -11.29
C SER A 100 -0.64 9.87 -9.86
N TYR A 101 0.61 9.42 -9.73
CA TYR A 101 1.26 9.20 -8.44
C TYR A 101 2.20 10.36 -8.12
N ASP A 102 2.16 10.83 -6.88
CA ASP A 102 3.02 11.89 -6.37
C ASP A 102 4.46 11.41 -6.14
N ALA A 103 4.61 10.14 -5.78
CA ALA A 103 5.91 9.51 -5.60
C ALA A 103 5.82 7.99 -5.81
N LYS A 104 6.98 7.35 -5.96
CA LYS A 104 7.12 5.90 -6.03
C LYS A 104 8.31 5.48 -5.19
N LYS A 105 8.14 4.48 -4.33
CA LYS A 105 9.24 3.81 -3.64
C LYS A 105 9.57 2.52 -4.38
N GLY A 106 10.87 2.30 -4.58
CA GLY A 106 11.42 1.11 -5.23
C GLY A 106 11.18 -0.18 -4.45
N ILE A 107 11.92 -1.25 -4.76
CA ILE A 107 11.75 -2.54 -4.10
C ILE A 107 12.15 -2.41 -2.62
N LEU A 108 11.15 -2.50 -1.75
CA LEU A 108 11.26 -2.67 -0.30
C LEU A 108 11.33 -4.19 -0.02
N PHE A 109 12.09 -4.59 1.00
CA PHE A 109 12.64 -5.93 1.27
C PHE A 109 13.88 -6.26 0.43
N GLY A 110 15.02 -6.30 1.11
CA GLY A 110 16.30 -6.65 0.53
C GLY A 110 17.12 -7.42 1.55
N ASP A 111 16.63 -8.59 1.98
CA ASP A 111 17.41 -9.38 2.94
C ASP A 111 18.43 -10.30 2.27
N ASN A 112 18.32 -10.67 0.97
CA ASN A 112 19.24 -11.64 0.33
C ASN A 112 19.35 -11.53 -1.20
N LEU A 113 19.18 -10.36 -1.82
CA LEU A 113 19.38 -10.23 -3.28
C LEU A 113 20.87 -10.14 -3.70
N LEU A 114 21.79 -10.06 -2.73
CA LEU A 114 23.24 -9.89 -2.95
C LEU A 114 24.11 -10.77 -2.03
N SER A 115 23.53 -11.76 -1.33
CA SER A 115 24.28 -12.70 -0.48
C SER A 115 24.69 -13.95 -1.24
#